data_AF-A0A434EL17-F1
#
_entry.id   AF-A0A434EL17-F1
#
_cell.length_a   1.000
_cell.length_b   1.000
_cell.length_c   1.000
_cell.angle_alpha   90.00
_cell.angle_beta   90.00
_cell.angle_gamma   90.00
#
_symmetry.space_group_name_H-M   'P 1'
#
loop_
_entity.id
_entity.type
_entity.pdbx_description
1 polymer ?
#
loop_
_entity_poly.entity_id
_entity_poly.type
_entity_poly.pdbx_seq_one_letter_code
_entity_poly.pdbx_strand_id
1 'polypeptide(L)'
;AGLGFLWFNAPPAAIFMGDTGSLAMGGLIGTIAVATKHEIVLVIVGGLFVVEILSVIIQVGYFKMTGKRVFLMAPIHHHFEKLGWTESQVVIRFWIIAVILALVGLSTLKLR
;
A
#
# COMPACT_ATOMS: atom_id res chain seq x y z
N ALA A 1 -1.24 -17.31 7.38
CA ALA A 1 -1.79 -17.12 6.01
C ALA A 1 -0.88 -16.24 5.16
N GLY A 2 -0.65 -14.96 5.50
CA GLY A 2 0.14 -14.01 4.68
C GLY A 2 1.54 -14.49 4.28
N LEU A 3 2.36 -14.98 5.24
CA LEU A 3 3.69 -15.53 4.92
C LEU A 3 3.64 -16.76 4.01
N GLY A 4 2.62 -17.62 4.19
CA GLY A 4 2.42 -18.79 3.34
C GLY A 4 2.01 -18.41 1.91
N PHE A 5 1.15 -17.39 1.76
CA PHE A 5 0.83 -16.83 0.44
C PHE A 5 2.07 -16.21 -0.22
N LEU A 6 2.84 -15.43 0.56
CA LEU A 6 4.05 -14.77 0.06
C LEU A 6 5.08 -15.76 -0.47
N TRP A 7 5.19 -16.96 0.11
CA TRP A 7 6.06 -18.02 -0.40
C TRP A 7 5.82 -18.35 -1.88
N PHE A 8 4.55 -18.31 -2.31
CA PHE A 8 4.16 -18.59 -3.70
C PHE A 8 3.95 -17.32 -4.54
N ASN A 9 3.87 -16.16 -3.90
CA ASN A 9 3.62 -14.88 -4.57
C ASN A 9 4.88 -14.01 -4.72
N ALA A 10 5.96 -14.30 -3.99
CA ALA A 10 7.23 -13.59 -4.15
C ALA A 10 7.75 -13.71 -5.60
N PRO A 11 8.37 -12.66 -6.17
CA PRO A 11 8.78 -12.67 -7.57
C PRO A 11 9.74 -13.83 -7.91
N PRO A 12 9.50 -14.58 -8.99
CA PRO A 12 8.34 -14.53 -9.90
C PRO A 12 7.10 -15.22 -9.30
N ALA A 13 5.96 -14.51 -9.29
CA ALA A 13 4.73 -14.98 -8.65
C ALA A 13 4.13 -16.21 -9.35
N ALA A 14 3.86 -17.28 -8.59
CA ALA A 14 3.13 -18.45 -9.07
C ALA A 14 1.61 -18.33 -8.89
N ILE A 15 1.16 -17.56 -7.90
CA ILE A 15 -0.25 -17.28 -7.63
C ILE A 15 -0.46 -15.78 -7.40
N PHE A 16 -1.60 -15.27 -7.85
CA PHE A 16 -2.04 -13.90 -7.60
C PHE A 16 -3.10 -13.87 -6.49
N MET A 17 -3.11 -12.78 -5.70
CA MET A 17 -4.06 -12.61 -4.61
C MET A 17 -5.51 -12.48 -5.12
N GLY A 18 -5.69 -11.78 -6.25
CA GLY A 18 -6.99 -11.44 -6.81
C GLY A 18 -7.84 -10.54 -5.89
N ASP A 19 -9.03 -10.18 -6.37
CA ASP A 19 -9.96 -9.32 -5.64
C ASP A 19 -10.50 -9.98 -4.37
N THR A 20 -10.64 -11.31 -4.38
CA THR A 20 -11.06 -12.09 -3.21
C THR A 20 -10.12 -11.87 -2.03
N GLY A 21 -8.81 -11.92 -2.25
CA GLY A 21 -7.83 -11.70 -1.19
C GLY A 21 -7.68 -10.23 -0.81
N SER A 22 -7.59 -9.34 -1.80
CA SER A 22 -7.31 -7.92 -1.57
C SER A 22 -8.47 -7.21 -0.85
N LEU A 23 -9.71 -7.43 -1.30
CA LEU A 23 -10.90 -6.82 -0.67
C LEU A 23 -11.18 -7.42 0.70
N ALA A 24 -11.01 -8.73 0.87
CA ALA A 24 -11.18 -9.39 2.17
C ALA A 24 -10.17 -8.88 3.21
N MET A 25 -8.89 -8.74 2.83
CA MET A 25 -7.85 -8.23 3.72
C MET A 25 -8.08 -6.75 4.07
N GLY A 26 -8.43 -5.93 3.08
CA GLY A 26 -8.77 -4.52 3.31
C GLY A 26 -9.97 -4.35 4.25
N GLY A 27 -11.04 -5.10 4.01
CA GLY A 27 -12.24 -5.10 4.85
C GLY A 27 -11.98 -5.59 6.27
N LEU A 28 -11.20 -6.66 6.43
CA LEU A 28 -10.80 -7.19 7.73
C LEU A 28 -10.01 -6.15 8.55
N ILE A 29 -8.95 -5.60 7.97
CA ILE A 29 -8.08 -4.63 8.66
C ILE A 29 -8.86 -3.36 9.01
N GLY A 30 -9.68 -2.85 8.08
CA GLY A 30 -10.55 -1.69 8.31
C GLY A 30 -11.56 -1.93 9.44
N THR A 31 -12.21 -3.10 9.46
CA THR A 31 -13.17 -3.47 10.49
C THR A 31 -12.50 -3.56 11.86
N ILE A 32 -11.32 -4.18 11.96
CA ILE A 32 -10.56 -4.27 13.21
C ILE A 32 -10.20 -2.88 13.73
N ALA A 33 -9.74 -1.98 12.86
CA ALA A 33 -9.37 -0.62 13.26
C ALA A 33 -10.56 0.17 13.83
N VAL A 34 -11.73 0.08 13.19
CA VAL A 34 -12.96 0.75 13.67
C VAL A 34 -13.47 0.10 14.97
N ALA A 35 -13.52 -1.24 15.02
CA ALA A 35 -13.98 -1.96 16.20
C ALA A 35 -13.12 -1.67 17.45
N THR A 36 -11.83 -1.43 17.25
CA THR A 36 -10.88 -1.11 18.32
C THR A 36 -10.67 0.40 18.54
N LYS A 37 -11.30 1.29 17.75
CA LYS A 37 -11.12 2.75 17.81
C LYS A 37 -9.66 3.21 17.59
N HIS A 38 -8.98 2.54 16.66
CA HIS A 38 -7.59 2.78 16.25
C HIS A 38 -7.50 3.19 14.76
N GLU A 39 -8.45 3.98 14.28
CA GLU A 39 -8.53 4.44 12.90
C GLU A 39 -7.30 5.26 12.50
N ILE A 40 -6.83 6.14 13.40
CA ILE A 40 -5.63 6.96 13.17
C ILE A 40 -4.39 6.06 13.06
N VAL A 41 -4.29 5.03 13.89
CA VAL A 41 -3.18 4.07 13.83
C VAL A 41 -3.24 3.29 12.52
N LEU A 42 -4.43 2.92 12.04
CA LEU A 42 -4.60 2.30 10.73
C LEU A 42 -4.10 3.20 9.60
N VAL A 43 -4.39 4.51 9.63
CA VAL A 43 -3.89 5.45 8.60
C VAL A 43 -2.36 5.49 8.60
N ILE A 44 -1.72 5.41 9.77
CA ILE A 44 -0.25 5.40 9.88
C ILE A 44 0.31 4.06 9.39
N VAL A 45 -0.12 2.94 9.96
CA VAL A 45 0.39 1.59 9.62
C VAL A 45 0.10 1.24 8.16
N GLY A 46 -1.10 1.58 7.69
CA GLY A 46 -1.54 1.44 6.31
C GLY A 46 -1.10 2.59 5.40
N GLY A 47 -0.20 3.47 5.85
CA GLY A 47 0.18 4.69 5.15
C GLY A 47 0.68 4.44 3.72
N LEU A 48 1.32 3.29 3.46
CA LEU A 48 1.71 2.90 2.10
C LEU A 48 0.47 2.68 1.19
N PHE A 49 -0.57 2.00 1.68
CA PHE A 49 -1.83 1.83 0.95
C PHE A 49 -2.52 3.18 0.72
N VAL A 50 -2.45 4.07 1.70
CA VAL A 50 -2.99 5.45 1.59
C VAL A 50 -2.26 6.21 0.49
N VAL A 51 -0.93 6.16 0.45
CA VAL A 51 -0.12 6.81 -0.60
C VAL A 51 -0.43 6.25 -1.99
N GLU A 52 -0.61 4.94 -2.12
CA GLU A 52 -1.00 4.32 -3.39
C GLU A 52 -2.34 4.87 -3.91
N ILE A 53 -3.37 4.90 -3.06
CA ILE A 53 -4.69 5.42 -3.43
C ILE A 53 -4.62 6.93 -3.72
N LEU A 54 -3.91 7.70 -2.87
CA LEU A 54 -3.75 9.14 -3.08
C LEU A 54 -3.04 9.44 -4.40
N SER A 55 -2.05 8.63 -4.80
CA SER A 55 -1.36 8.80 -6.08
C SER A 55 -2.34 8.69 -7.25
N VAL A 56 -3.30 7.76 -7.19
CA VAL A 56 -4.34 7.58 -8.21
C VAL A 56 -5.32 8.76 -8.20
N ILE A 57 -5.78 9.19 -7.02
CA ILE A 57 -6.70 10.33 -6.88
C ILE A 57 -6.06 11.60 -7.46
N ILE A 58 -4.81 11.89 -7.08
CA ILE A 58 -4.06 13.05 -7.58
C ILE A 58 -3.87 12.95 -9.10
N GLN A 59 -3.44 11.78 -9.60
CA GLN A 59 -3.21 11.58 -11.02
C GLN A 59 -4.48 11.78 -11.85
N VAL A 60 -5.59 11.14 -11.44
CA VAL A 60 -6.87 11.23 -12.16
C VAL A 60 -7.44 12.64 -12.07
N GLY A 61 -7.42 13.27 -10.89
CA GLY A 61 -7.88 14.64 -10.69
C GLY A 61 -7.12 15.64 -11.56
N TYR A 62 -5.78 15.56 -11.52
CA TYR A 62 -4.92 16.46 -12.29
C TYR A 62 -5.03 16.24 -13.80
N PHE A 63 -5.11 14.98 -14.26
CA PHE A 63 -5.28 14.67 -15.68
C PHE A 63 -6.62 15.18 -16.21
N LYS A 64 -7.71 15.06 -15.44
CA LYS A 64 -9.02 15.60 -15.83
C LYS A 64 -9.01 17.14 -15.94
N MET A 65 -8.24 17.82 -15.11
CA MET A 65 -8.17 19.30 -15.12
C MET A 65 -7.22 19.87 -16.18
N THR A 66 -6.10 19.20 -16.45
CA THR A 66 -4.99 19.78 -17.22
C THR A 66 -4.62 19.00 -18.49
N GLY A 67 -5.12 17.76 -18.63
CA GLY A 67 -4.68 16.81 -19.66
C GLY A 67 -3.24 16.30 -19.48
N LYS A 68 -2.54 16.73 -18.42
CA LYS A 68 -1.15 16.35 -18.12
C LYS A 68 -1.12 15.34 -16.98
N ARG A 69 -0.01 14.61 -16.87
CA ARG A 69 0.23 13.61 -15.82
C ARG A 69 1.16 14.18 -14.75
N VAL A 70 0.91 13.89 -13.47
CA VAL A 70 1.79 14.25 -12.35
C VAL A 70 2.88 13.19 -12.19
N PHE A 71 2.45 11.94 -12.08
CA PHE A 71 3.32 10.76 -12.07
C PHE A 71 3.41 10.18 -13.48
N LEU A 72 4.53 9.53 -13.79
CA LEU A 72 4.70 8.80 -15.06
C LEU A 72 3.57 7.77 -15.27
N MET A 73 3.17 7.11 -14.18
CA MET A 73 2.06 6.17 -14.10
C MET A 73 1.53 6.15 -12.66
N ALA A 74 0.22 5.95 -12.49
CA ALA A 74 -0.38 5.66 -11.19
C ALA A 74 -1.01 4.26 -11.26
N PRO A 75 -0.96 3.46 -10.18
CA PRO A 75 -0.50 3.81 -8.82
C PRO A 75 1.03 3.99 -8.69
N ILE A 76 1.52 4.45 -7.53
CA ILE A 76 2.87 5.02 -7.40
C ILE A 76 3.99 4.00 -7.59
N HIS A 77 3.75 2.71 -7.34
CA HIS A 77 4.76 1.67 -7.65
C HIS A 77 5.13 1.66 -9.14
N HIS A 78 4.16 1.80 -10.06
CA HIS A 78 4.43 1.87 -11.49
C HIS A 78 5.19 3.13 -11.88
N HIS A 79 5.05 4.22 -11.13
CA HIS A 79 5.89 5.40 -11.33
C HIS A 79 7.37 5.06 -11.17
N PHE A 80 7.72 4.31 -10.12
CA PHE A 80 9.10 3.90 -9.86
C PHE A 80 9.62 2.86 -10.87
N GLU A 81 8.77 1.94 -11.33
CA GLU A 81 9.11 1.03 -12.43
C GLU A 81 9.44 1.79 -13.70
N LYS A 82 8.67 2.84 -14.03
CA LYS A 82 8.95 3.72 -15.18
C LYS A 82 10.20 4.57 -15.00
N LEU A 83 10.67 4.79 -13.78
CA LEU A 83 11.96 5.40 -13.48
C LEU A 83 13.14 4.40 -13.57
N GLY A 84 12.88 3.14 -13.88
CA GLY A 84 13.88 2.10 -14.10
C GLY A 84 14.15 1.19 -12.91
N TRP A 85 13.33 1.23 -11.85
CA TRP A 85 13.45 0.25 -10.76
C TRP A 85 12.88 -1.09 -11.20
N THR A 86 13.48 -2.19 -10.75
CA THR A 86 12.90 -3.52 -10.93
C THR A 86 11.71 -3.71 -10.00
N GLU A 87 10.77 -4.58 -10.37
CA GLU A 87 9.61 -4.93 -9.55
C GLU A 87 10.05 -5.35 -8.13
N SER A 88 11.03 -6.25 -8.02
CA SER A 88 11.58 -6.69 -6.73
C SER A 88 12.20 -5.54 -5.92
N GLN A 89 12.84 -4.56 -6.56
CA GLN A 89 13.37 -3.38 -5.88
C GLN A 89 12.25 -2.52 -5.29
N VAL A 90 11.16 -2.31 -6.04
CA VAL A 90 9.99 -1.57 -5.56
C VAL A 90 9.36 -2.30 -4.38
N VAL A 91 9.10 -3.61 -4.51
CA VAL A 91 8.49 -4.44 -3.46
C VAL A 91 9.30 -4.40 -2.17
N ILE A 92 10.60 -4.66 -2.23
CA ILE A 92 11.47 -4.68 -1.03
C ILE A 92 11.53 -3.30 -0.36
N ARG A 93 11.68 -2.22 -1.14
CA ARG A 93 11.72 -0.86 -0.59
C ARG A 93 10.39 -0.48 0.06
N PHE A 94 9.28 -0.89 -0.55
CA PHE A 94 7.94 -0.65 -0.02
C PHE A 94 7.70 -1.43 1.27
N TRP A 95 8.23 -2.65 1.39
CA TRP A 95 8.21 -3.39 2.66
C TRP A 95 9.01 -2.70 3.75
N ILE A 96 10.20 -2.17 3.44
CA ILE A 96 10.99 -1.40 4.42
C ILE A 96 10.18 -0.21 4.93
N ILE A 97 9.54 0.55 4.03
CA ILE A 97 8.67 1.68 4.41
C ILE A 97 7.49 1.20 5.25
N ALA A 98 6.82 0.11 4.85
CA ALA A 98 5.68 -0.44 5.59
C ALA A 98 6.06 -0.89 7.01
N VAL A 99 7.23 -1.51 7.19
CA VAL A 99 7.75 -1.89 8.52
C VAL A 99 8.03 -0.64 9.36
N ILE A 100 8.65 0.39 8.79
CA ILE A 100 8.89 1.66 9.49
C ILE A 100 7.56 2.28 9.94
N LEU A 101 6.58 2.37 9.03
CA LEU A 101 5.23 2.86 9.35
C LEU A 101 4.53 2.03 10.43
N ALA A 102 4.70 0.70 10.42
CA ALA A 102 4.17 -0.17 11.45
C ALA A 102 4.80 0.13 12.83
N LEU A 103 6.12 0.32 12.89
CA LEU A 103 6.81 0.69 14.13
C LEU A 103 6.39 2.06 14.65
N VAL A 104 6.21 3.04 13.76
CA VAL A 104 5.68 4.36 14.12
C VAL A 104 4.24 4.24 14.64
N GLY A 105 3.37 3.48 13.96
CA GLY A 105 2.01 3.24 14.42
C GLY A 105 1.97 2.61 15.82
N LEU A 106 2.80 1.60 16.06
CA LEU A 106 2.92 0.96 17.38
C LEU A 106 3.44 1.92 18.46
N SER A 107 4.37 2.82 18.15
CA SER A 107 4.88 3.78 19.13
C SER A 107 3.81 4.78 19.57
N THR A 108 2.87 5.13 18.68
CA THR A 108 1.74 6.02 19.03
C THR A 108 0.78 5.42 20.05
N LEU A 109 0.70 4.08 20.16
CA LEU A 109 -0.18 3.42 21.13
C LEU A 109 0.23 3.68 22.58
N LYS A 110 1.53 3.95 22.83
CA LYS A 110 2.04 4.26 24.17
C LYS A 110 1.76 5.70 24.63
N LEU A 111 1.28 6.55 23.73
CA LEU A 111 0.98 7.96 24.00
C LEU A 111 -0.49 8.18 24.41
N ARG A 112 -1.24 7.10 24.65
CA ARG A 112 -2.61 7.09 25.18
C ARG A 112 -2.65 6.52 26.59
#